data_AF-H3GM31-F1
#
_entry.id   AF-H3GM31-F1
#
_cell.length_a   1.000
_cell.length_b   1.000
_cell.length_c   1.000
_cell.angle_alpha   90.00
_cell.angle_beta   90.00
_cell.angle_gamma   90.00
#
_symmetry.space_group_name_H-M   'P 1'
#
loop_
_entity.id
_entity.type
_entity.pdbx_description
1 polymer ?
#
loop_
_entity_poly.entity_id
_entity_poly.type
_entity_poly.pdbx_seq_one_letter_code
_entity_poly.pdbx_strand_id
1 'polypeptide(L)'
;MAGASPKKNGSAPQTPKHSPPRASPSSSPSRGPDDVDADELTALVKAIKFAHPEFGVKRVHDQVLSHGGKFARVPFKRVKRYLHKLGMNSPSDEDDKTPVKLMTVGGDSKSQREGGPEVAEAADDMVWLPVKLDEPASKLQEFPYQAVIRMTTSEEGKAEGSLGEIYKIQVALEADGALSTIHPMLVYNKARTRKTFLHPDSPAYLPVQRLVAAQGQKGSVGGSKAYFWGRYFKIEDMLYINTEKIAPAQQW
;
A
#
# COMPACT_ATOMS: atom_id res chain seq x y z
N MET A 1 57.82 13.19 -68.06
CA MET A 1 56.55 13.63 -68.69
C MET A 1 55.59 13.94 -67.54
N ALA A 2 55.40 15.22 -67.20
CA ALA A 2 54.39 16.15 -67.72
C ALA A 2 52.96 15.86 -67.21
N GLY A 3 52.36 16.85 -66.53
CA GLY A 3 50.93 16.90 -66.16
C GLY A 3 50.70 17.25 -64.68
N ALA A 4 50.78 18.51 -64.22
CA ALA A 4 49.84 19.63 -64.40
C ALA A 4 48.57 19.60 -63.49
N SER A 5 48.65 20.41 -62.42
CA SER A 5 47.71 21.48 -62.05
C SER A 5 46.39 21.21 -61.28
N PRO A 6 45.87 22.25 -60.55
CA PRO A 6 45.11 22.14 -59.30
C PRO A 6 43.67 22.73 -59.34
N LYS A 7 42.86 22.49 -58.29
CA LYS A 7 41.62 23.25 -57.96
C LYS A 7 41.49 23.29 -56.41
N LYS A 8 41.62 24.40 -55.66
CA LYS A 8 40.95 25.73 -55.58
C LYS A 8 39.50 25.72 -55.03
N ASN A 9 39.33 26.56 -54.00
CA ASN A 9 38.12 27.25 -53.49
C ASN A 9 37.27 26.45 -52.48
N GLY A 10 36.81 27.00 -51.37
CA GLY A 10 36.87 28.36 -50.83
C GLY A 10 35.99 28.40 -49.57
N SER A 11 36.52 28.90 -48.46
CA SER A 11 35.79 29.01 -47.19
C SER A 11 34.98 30.31 -47.17
N ALA A 12 33.66 30.20 -47.02
CA ALA A 12 32.75 31.32 -46.81
C ALA A 12 32.57 31.64 -45.31
N PRO A 13 32.21 32.88 -44.94
CA PRO A 13 32.20 33.37 -43.56
C PRO A 13 30.94 32.96 -42.79
N GLN A 14 31.12 32.61 -41.52
CA GLN A 14 30.03 32.31 -40.58
C GLN A 14 29.34 33.61 -40.13
N THR A 15 28.02 33.67 -40.26
CA THR A 15 27.16 34.68 -39.64
C THR A 15 26.67 34.20 -38.26
N PRO A 16 26.49 35.12 -37.28
CA PRO A 16 25.99 34.76 -35.95
C PRO A 16 24.47 34.54 -35.97
N LYS A 17 24.03 33.36 -35.51
CA LYS A 17 22.61 33.02 -35.33
C LYS A 17 22.03 33.77 -34.14
N HIS A 18 21.11 34.68 -34.42
CA HIS A 18 20.21 35.32 -33.48
C HIS A 18 19.23 34.29 -32.88
N SER A 19 19.16 34.21 -31.56
CA SER A 19 18.14 33.44 -30.83
C SER A 19 16.81 34.21 -30.80
N PRO A 20 15.66 33.57 -31.04
CA PRO A 20 14.35 34.21 -30.93
C PRO A 20 13.89 34.37 -29.47
N PRO A 21 13.07 35.40 -29.17
CA PRO A 21 12.60 35.68 -27.82
C PRO A 21 11.56 34.66 -27.34
N ARG A 22 11.68 34.35 -26.05
CA ARG A 22 10.90 33.42 -25.26
C ARG A 22 9.44 33.86 -25.21
N ALA A 23 8.56 33.09 -25.86
CA ALA A 23 7.12 33.28 -25.80
C ALA A 23 6.59 33.05 -24.37
N SER A 24 5.72 33.95 -23.93
CA SER A 24 5.04 33.99 -22.65
C SER A 24 4.21 32.73 -22.35
N PRO A 25 3.96 32.40 -21.07
CA PRO A 25 3.15 31.25 -20.68
C PRO A 25 1.69 31.43 -21.14
N SER A 26 1.25 30.52 -21.99
CA SER A 26 -0.16 30.35 -22.39
C SER A 26 -1.00 30.08 -21.15
N SER A 27 -2.00 30.94 -20.93
CA SER A 27 -3.09 30.73 -19.99
C SER A 27 -3.78 29.40 -20.28
N SER A 28 -3.94 28.58 -19.24
CA SER A 28 -4.64 27.29 -19.31
C SER A 28 -6.10 27.50 -19.72
N PRO A 29 -6.65 26.67 -20.64
CA PRO A 29 -8.05 26.73 -21.01
C PRO A 29 -8.92 26.43 -19.78
N SER A 30 -9.95 27.26 -19.60
CA SER A 30 -10.97 27.14 -18.56
C SER A 30 -11.54 25.71 -18.55
N ARG A 31 -11.22 24.94 -17.50
CA ARG A 31 -11.82 23.61 -17.28
C ARG A 31 -13.33 23.80 -17.11
N GLY A 32 -14.11 23.19 -17.99
CA GLY A 32 -15.56 23.14 -17.81
C GLY A 32 -15.93 22.38 -16.52
N PRO A 33 -17.07 22.69 -15.90
CA PRO A 33 -17.52 22.05 -14.65
C PRO A 33 -17.75 20.53 -14.76
N ASP A 34 -17.79 19.98 -15.98
CA ASP A 34 -17.97 18.56 -16.27
C ASP A 34 -16.64 17.79 -16.47
N ASP A 35 -15.48 18.45 -16.35
CA ASP A 35 -14.19 17.77 -16.54
C ASP A 35 -13.78 17.05 -15.25
N VAL A 36 -13.76 15.72 -15.30
CA VAL A 36 -13.35 14.86 -14.17
C VAL A 36 -11.93 15.21 -13.76
N ASP A 37 -11.70 15.39 -12.45
CA ASP A 37 -10.36 15.65 -11.96
C ASP A 37 -9.41 14.47 -12.22
N ALA A 38 -8.15 14.79 -12.48
CA ALA A 38 -7.13 13.79 -12.79
C ALA A 38 -6.89 12.81 -11.63
N ASP A 39 -6.95 13.31 -10.40
CA ASP A 39 -6.65 12.51 -9.21
C ASP A 39 -7.82 11.58 -8.86
N GLU A 40 -9.06 12.06 -9.01
CA GLU A 40 -10.27 11.24 -8.84
C GLU A 40 -10.35 10.11 -9.86
N LEU A 41 -10.11 10.41 -11.15
CA LEU A 41 -10.08 9.37 -12.19
C LEU A 41 -8.96 8.37 -11.94
N THR A 42 -7.80 8.82 -11.46
CA THR A 42 -6.68 7.94 -11.11
C THR A 42 -7.05 7.02 -9.95
N ALA A 43 -7.69 7.56 -8.90
CA ALA A 43 -8.14 6.78 -7.76
C ALA A 43 -9.15 5.71 -8.17
N LEU A 44 -10.13 6.06 -9.01
CA LEU A 44 -11.14 5.14 -9.50
C LEU A 44 -10.53 4.03 -10.38
N VAL A 45 -9.64 4.38 -11.31
CA VAL A 45 -8.94 3.40 -12.16
C VAL A 45 -8.11 2.43 -11.31
N LYS A 46 -7.43 2.93 -10.27
CA LYS A 46 -6.70 2.08 -9.32
C LYS A 46 -7.64 1.13 -8.58
N ALA A 47 -8.79 1.62 -8.10
CA ALA A 47 -9.76 0.80 -7.37
C ALA A 47 -10.36 -0.32 -8.24
N ILE A 48 -10.72 -0.01 -9.50
CA ILE A 48 -11.24 -1.01 -10.43
C ILE A 48 -10.19 -2.07 -10.76
N LYS A 49 -8.96 -1.64 -11.10
CA LYS A 49 -7.86 -2.59 -11.34
C LYS A 49 -7.45 -3.39 -10.13
N PHE A 50 -7.64 -2.82 -8.95
CA PHE A 50 -7.42 -3.50 -7.70
C PHE A 50 -8.44 -4.62 -7.47
N ALA A 51 -9.72 -4.33 -7.68
CA ALA A 51 -10.79 -5.32 -7.54
C ALA A 51 -10.75 -6.42 -8.63
N HIS A 52 -10.32 -6.06 -9.83
CA HIS A 52 -10.27 -6.94 -11.00
C HIS A 52 -8.92 -6.83 -11.72
N PRO A 53 -7.86 -7.47 -11.20
CA PRO A 53 -6.52 -7.41 -11.79
C PRO A 53 -6.50 -7.88 -13.26
N GLU A 54 -7.36 -8.82 -13.62
CA GLU A 54 -7.53 -9.40 -14.96
C GLU A 54 -8.19 -8.45 -15.98
N PHE A 55 -8.82 -7.35 -15.54
CA PHE A 55 -9.57 -6.48 -16.45
C PHE A 55 -8.66 -5.69 -17.38
N GLY A 56 -8.64 -6.00 -18.68
CA GLY A 56 -7.95 -5.16 -19.66
C GLY A 56 -8.52 -3.73 -19.72
N VAL A 57 -7.81 -2.81 -20.39
CA VAL A 57 -8.18 -1.38 -20.48
C VAL A 57 -9.65 -1.16 -20.82
N LYS A 58 -10.21 -1.99 -21.71
CA LYS A 58 -11.61 -1.92 -22.15
C LYS A 58 -12.58 -2.16 -21.00
N ARG A 59 -12.39 -3.24 -20.24
CA ARG A 59 -13.23 -3.57 -19.08
C ARG A 59 -13.13 -2.51 -17.98
N VAL A 60 -11.92 -1.98 -17.75
CA VAL A 60 -11.74 -0.87 -16.80
C VAL A 60 -12.48 0.38 -17.24
N HIS A 61 -12.43 0.73 -18.54
CA HIS A 61 -13.16 1.88 -19.07
C HIS A 61 -14.68 1.68 -18.97
N ASP A 62 -15.20 0.50 -19.33
CA ASP A 62 -16.62 0.17 -19.19
C ASP A 62 -17.09 0.34 -17.73
N GLN A 63 -16.27 -0.10 -16.77
CA GLN A 63 -16.56 0.06 -15.34
C GLN A 63 -16.47 1.52 -14.89
N VAL A 64 -15.52 2.31 -15.40
CA VAL A 64 -15.48 3.76 -15.14
C VAL A 64 -16.76 4.43 -15.63
N LEU A 65 -17.28 4.02 -16.78
CA LEU A 65 -18.54 4.56 -17.31
C LEU A 65 -19.75 4.15 -16.47
N SER A 66 -19.77 2.93 -15.92
CA SER A 66 -20.87 2.46 -15.08
C SER A 66 -21.02 3.23 -13.76
N HIS A 67 -19.98 3.93 -13.30
CA HIS A 67 -20.07 4.85 -12.17
C HIS A 67 -20.91 6.12 -12.45
N GLY A 68 -21.24 6.39 -13.72
CA GLY A 68 -22.14 7.48 -14.10
C GLY A 68 -21.63 8.89 -13.77
N GLY A 69 -22.55 9.86 -13.74
CA GLY A 69 -22.25 11.26 -13.40
C GLY A 69 -21.15 11.86 -14.28
N LYS A 70 -20.16 12.50 -13.64
CA LYS A 70 -18.98 13.07 -14.33
C LYS A 70 -18.13 12.02 -15.06
N PHE A 71 -18.16 10.77 -14.62
CA PHE A 71 -17.37 9.69 -15.24
C PHE A 71 -17.97 9.15 -16.54
N ALA A 72 -19.27 9.37 -16.79
CA ALA A 72 -20.01 8.85 -17.95
C ALA A 72 -19.48 9.36 -19.30
N ARG A 73 -18.72 10.46 -19.31
CA ARG A 73 -18.15 11.07 -20.53
C ARG A 73 -16.64 10.87 -20.64
N VAL A 74 -16.03 10.09 -19.76
CA VAL A 74 -14.57 9.90 -19.74
C VAL A 74 -14.12 9.18 -21.01
N PRO A 75 -13.21 9.76 -21.81
CA PRO A 75 -12.73 9.11 -23.03
C PRO A 75 -11.88 7.87 -22.74
N PHE A 76 -12.06 6.81 -23.52
CA PHE A 76 -11.25 5.57 -23.45
C PHE A 76 -9.74 5.85 -23.48
N LYS A 77 -9.30 6.77 -24.36
CA LYS A 77 -7.88 7.17 -24.48
C LYS A 77 -7.33 7.74 -23.18
N ARG A 78 -8.16 8.44 -22.40
CA ARG A 78 -7.76 9.03 -21.12
C ARG A 78 -7.51 7.93 -20.10
N VAL A 79 -8.44 6.99 -19.93
CA VAL A 79 -8.28 5.81 -19.06
C VAL A 79 -7.05 4.99 -19.45
N LYS A 80 -6.86 4.70 -20.74
CA LYS A 80 -5.68 3.99 -21.26
C LYS A 80 -4.37 4.66 -20.84
N ARG A 81 -4.31 6.00 -20.94
CA ARG A 81 -3.12 6.78 -20.55
C ARG A 81 -2.84 6.66 -19.06
N TYR A 82 -3.86 6.73 -18.19
CA TYR A 82 -3.67 6.54 -16.75
C TYR A 82 -3.24 5.13 -16.40
N LEU A 83 -3.86 4.12 -17.00
CA LEU A 83 -3.47 2.72 -16.78
C LEU A 83 -2.01 2.45 -17.17
N HIS A 84 -1.57 3.02 -18.30
CA HIS A 84 -0.18 2.96 -18.74
C HIS A 84 0.76 3.74 -17.82
N LYS A 85 0.39 4.97 -17.43
CA LYS A 85 1.16 5.79 -16.48
C LYS A 85 1.36 5.11 -15.13
N LEU A 86 0.40 4.27 -14.72
CA LEU A 86 0.45 3.49 -13.48
C LEU A 86 1.22 2.17 -13.62
N GLY A 87 1.65 1.79 -14.83
CA GLY A 87 2.29 0.50 -15.08
C GLY A 87 1.35 -0.70 -14.92
N MET A 88 0.04 -0.50 -15.03
CA MET A 88 -0.99 -1.52 -14.82
C MET A 88 -1.47 -2.19 -16.12
N ASN A 89 -0.78 -1.92 -17.24
CA ASN A 89 -1.19 -2.33 -18.58
C ASN A 89 -0.21 -3.30 -19.27
N SER A 90 0.74 -3.84 -18.51
CA SER A 90 1.67 -4.84 -19.02
C SER A 90 0.92 -6.17 -19.13
N PRO A 91 0.84 -6.81 -20.31
CA PRO A 91 0.76 -8.26 -20.32
C PRO A 91 2.01 -8.73 -19.55
N SER A 92 1.83 -9.58 -18.54
CA SER A 92 2.96 -10.20 -17.84
C SER A 92 3.74 -11.04 -18.85
N ASP A 93 4.72 -10.41 -19.50
CA ASP A 93 5.93 -11.10 -19.89
C ASP A 93 6.78 -11.20 -18.63
N GLU A 94 7.12 -12.43 -18.29
CA GLU A 94 7.95 -12.81 -17.16
C GLU A 94 9.31 -12.10 -17.24
N ASP A 95 9.63 -11.25 -16.26
CA ASP A 95 10.98 -11.12 -15.69
C ASP A 95 11.02 -10.07 -14.56
N ASP A 96 11.43 -10.52 -13.38
CA ASP A 96 12.11 -9.78 -12.31
C ASP A 96 11.52 -8.45 -11.78
N LYS A 97 10.20 -8.40 -11.58
CA LYS A 97 9.62 -7.60 -10.50
C LYS A 97 8.82 -8.50 -9.61
N THR A 98 9.30 -8.73 -8.39
CA THR A 98 8.54 -9.43 -7.34
C THR A 98 7.12 -8.86 -7.34
N PRO A 99 6.11 -9.64 -7.75
CA PRO A 99 4.78 -9.12 -7.96
C PRO A 99 4.30 -8.60 -6.61
N VAL A 100 3.87 -7.34 -6.57
CA VAL A 100 3.26 -6.74 -5.38
C VAL A 100 1.99 -7.54 -5.09
N LYS A 101 2.12 -8.55 -4.24
CA LYS A 101 1.02 -9.45 -3.90
C LYS A 101 0.12 -8.70 -2.92
N LEU A 102 -0.98 -8.22 -3.47
CA LEU A 102 -2.04 -7.59 -2.69
C LEU A 102 -2.79 -8.70 -1.98
N MET A 103 -2.63 -8.80 -0.67
CA MET A 103 -3.33 -9.80 0.15
C MET A 103 -4.35 -9.12 1.05
N THR A 104 -5.51 -9.75 1.17
CA THR A 104 -6.63 -9.28 1.99
C THR A 104 -6.64 -10.03 3.32
N VAL A 105 -6.62 -9.34 4.45
CA VAL A 105 -6.74 -10.02 5.75
C VAL A 105 -8.19 -10.46 5.95
N GLY A 106 -8.41 -11.71 6.35
CA GLY A 106 -9.75 -12.27 6.62
C GLY A 106 -10.56 -12.71 5.39
N GLY A 107 -9.90 -12.97 4.24
CA GLY A 107 -10.48 -13.66 3.07
C GLY A 107 -9.73 -14.96 2.75
N ASP A 108 -9.39 -15.20 1.48
CA ASP A 108 -8.63 -16.39 1.04
C ASP A 108 -7.21 -16.47 1.62
N SER A 109 -6.70 -15.35 2.11
CA SER A 109 -5.37 -15.23 2.69
C SER A 109 -5.35 -15.57 4.18
N LYS A 110 -5.46 -16.86 4.50
CA LYS A 110 -5.36 -17.35 5.90
C LYS A 110 -3.94 -17.25 6.45
N SER A 111 -3.82 -17.14 7.76
CA SER A 111 -2.55 -17.21 8.47
C SER A 111 -2.02 -18.65 8.47
N GLN A 112 -0.70 -18.82 8.33
CA GLN A 112 -0.06 -20.12 8.51
C GLN A 112 -0.03 -20.46 10.00
N ARG A 113 -0.60 -21.61 10.35
CA ARG A 113 -0.73 -22.07 11.74
C ARG A 113 0.46 -22.91 12.24
N GLU A 114 1.51 -23.06 11.44
CA GLU A 114 2.69 -23.84 11.81
C GLU A 114 3.56 -23.10 12.84
N GLY A 115 4.07 -23.82 13.84
CA GLY A 115 5.09 -23.35 14.79
C GLY A 115 4.61 -22.50 15.97
N GLY A 116 3.76 -23.03 16.84
CA GLY A 116 3.44 -22.44 18.15
C GLY A 116 3.72 -23.44 19.28
N PRO A 117 4.13 -22.99 20.48
CA PRO A 117 4.33 -23.87 21.64
C PRO A 117 3.02 -24.59 21.99
N GLU A 118 3.11 -25.89 22.27
CA GLU A 118 1.98 -26.73 22.69
C GLU A 118 1.60 -26.55 24.16
N VAL A 119 2.44 -25.88 24.95
CA VAL A 119 2.25 -25.77 26.40
C VAL A 119 2.16 -24.31 26.81
N ALA A 120 1.04 -23.94 27.40
CA ALA A 120 0.86 -22.68 28.12
C ALA A 120 1.49 -22.82 29.52
N GLU A 121 2.82 -22.80 29.60
CA GLU A 121 3.47 -22.69 30.91
C GLU A 121 3.42 -21.25 31.44
N ALA A 122 3.05 -21.18 32.71
CA ALA A 122 2.54 -20.03 33.42
C ALA A 122 3.62 -19.10 34.00
N ALA A 123 3.13 -17.97 34.53
CA ALA A 123 3.79 -17.00 35.41
C ALA A 123 4.74 -16.01 34.73
N ASP A 124 4.16 -15.08 33.98
CA ASP A 124 4.75 -13.75 33.84
C ASP A 124 3.69 -12.78 34.38
N ASP A 125 4.09 -11.85 35.26
CA ASP A 125 3.22 -10.81 35.84
C ASP A 125 2.70 -9.82 34.78
N MET A 126 3.06 -10.06 33.51
CA MET A 126 2.71 -9.24 32.36
C MET A 126 1.32 -9.55 31.83
N VAL A 127 0.58 -8.50 31.48
CA VAL A 127 -0.75 -8.61 30.88
C VAL A 127 -0.64 -9.03 29.41
N TRP A 128 -0.99 -10.29 29.13
CA TRP A 128 -1.14 -10.87 27.80
C TRP A 128 -2.62 -10.94 27.42
N LEU A 129 -3.01 -10.26 26.34
CA LEU A 129 -4.42 -10.21 25.92
C LEU A 129 -4.65 -10.95 24.60
N PRO A 130 -5.75 -11.73 24.51
CA PRO A 130 -6.03 -12.57 23.34
C PRO A 130 -6.54 -11.73 22.16
N VAL A 131 -6.14 -12.17 20.96
CA VAL A 131 -6.49 -11.60 19.66
C VAL A 131 -6.74 -12.74 18.69
N LYS A 132 -7.91 -12.74 18.04
CA LYS A 132 -8.23 -13.71 17.00
C LYS A 132 -7.42 -13.42 15.74
N LEU A 133 -6.89 -14.48 15.12
CA LEU A 133 -6.22 -14.37 13.81
C LEU A 133 -7.23 -14.25 12.67
N ASP A 134 -6.77 -13.71 11.54
CA ASP A 134 -7.53 -13.61 10.30
C ASP A 134 -8.89 -12.90 10.42
N GLU A 135 -9.08 -12.01 11.40
CA GLU A 135 -10.29 -11.18 11.41
C GLU A 135 -10.23 -10.18 10.24
N PRO A 136 -11.30 -10.07 9.42
CA PRO A 136 -11.35 -9.13 8.32
C PRO A 136 -11.41 -7.69 8.83
N ALA A 137 -11.04 -6.73 7.97
CA ALA A 137 -11.07 -5.30 8.32
C ALA A 137 -12.47 -4.79 8.67
N SER A 138 -13.52 -5.42 8.15
CA SER A 138 -14.91 -5.07 8.45
C SER A 138 -15.62 -6.28 9.03
N LYS A 139 -16.17 -6.14 10.24
CA LYS A 139 -17.20 -7.03 10.78
C LYS A 139 -18.61 -6.63 10.30
N LEU A 140 -18.73 -5.47 9.65
CA LEU A 140 -19.97 -4.95 9.09
C LEU A 140 -20.17 -5.51 7.67
N GLN A 141 -21.37 -6.01 7.40
CA GLN A 141 -21.77 -6.70 6.17
C GLN A 141 -21.73 -5.80 4.92
N GLU A 142 -21.59 -4.49 5.08
CA GLU A 142 -21.64 -3.48 4.02
C GLU A 142 -20.52 -2.44 4.14
N PHE A 143 -19.27 -2.78 3.79
CA PHE A 143 -18.30 -1.76 3.40
C PHE A 143 -17.36 -2.26 2.27
N PRO A 144 -17.17 -1.49 1.20
CA PRO A 144 -16.30 -1.86 0.07
C PRO A 144 -14.80 -1.62 0.33
N TYR A 145 -14.43 -1.11 1.50
CA TYR A 145 -13.05 -0.73 1.81
C TYR A 145 -12.30 -1.88 2.48
N GLN A 146 -11.93 -2.87 1.67
CA GLN A 146 -10.96 -3.88 2.07
C GLN A 146 -9.58 -3.20 2.14
N ALA A 147 -8.98 -3.15 3.33
CA ALA A 147 -7.67 -2.54 3.50
C ALA A 147 -6.64 -3.31 2.66
N VAL A 148 -6.08 -2.61 1.68
CA VAL A 148 -5.12 -3.13 0.72
C VAL A 148 -3.73 -3.01 1.30
N ILE A 149 -3.17 -4.12 1.75
CA ILE A 149 -1.81 -4.11 2.30
C ILE A 149 -0.84 -4.46 1.19
N ARG A 150 0.03 -3.50 0.85
CA ARG A 150 1.20 -3.79 0.02
C ARG A 150 2.16 -4.65 0.85
N MET A 151 2.13 -5.96 0.62
CA MET A 151 3.10 -6.87 1.20
C MET A 151 4.33 -6.91 0.29
N THR A 152 5.45 -6.35 0.75
CA THR A 152 6.75 -6.70 0.19
C THR A 152 7.13 -8.06 0.77
N THR A 153 7.28 -9.08 -0.08
CA THR A 153 7.79 -10.40 0.31
C THR A 153 9.28 -10.27 0.61
N SER A 154 9.62 -9.77 1.80
CA SER A 154 10.97 -9.95 2.33
C SER A 154 11.01 -11.35 2.94
N GLU A 155 11.79 -12.25 2.33
CA GLU A 155 12.00 -13.63 2.80
C GLU A 155 12.90 -13.70 4.05
N GLU A 156 13.34 -12.56 4.58
CA GLU A 156 14.31 -12.53 5.67
C GLU A 156 13.66 -12.74 7.05
N GLY A 157 13.49 -14.02 7.40
CA GLY A 157 13.53 -14.51 8.78
C GLY A 157 12.33 -14.21 9.68
N LYS A 158 12.18 -15.05 10.71
CA LYS A 158 11.27 -14.77 11.83
C LYS A 158 11.87 -13.66 12.69
N ALA A 159 11.06 -12.71 13.11
CA ALA A 159 11.46 -11.76 14.12
C ALA A 159 11.01 -12.28 15.48
N GLU A 160 11.97 -12.78 16.24
CA GLU A 160 11.79 -13.32 17.57
C GLU A 160 12.75 -12.63 18.53
N GLY A 161 12.42 -12.65 19.81
CA GLY A 161 13.29 -12.16 20.87
C GLY A 161 12.84 -12.71 22.21
N SER A 162 13.23 -12.02 23.28
CA SER A 162 13.20 -12.61 24.63
C SER A 162 11.80 -12.98 25.13
N LEU A 163 10.73 -12.35 24.64
CA LEU A 163 9.36 -12.61 25.10
C LEU A 163 8.49 -13.34 24.08
N GLY A 164 9.04 -13.67 22.90
CA GLY A 164 8.35 -14.36 21.82
C GLY A 164 8.56 -13.71 20.46
N GLU A 165 7.56 -13.84 19.60
CA GLU A 165 7.57 -13.25 18.26
C GLU A 165 7.26 -11.76 18.31
N ILE A 166 7.72 -11.02 17.30
CA ILE A 166 7.46 -9.59 17.17
C ILE A 166 6.37 -9.34 16.13
N TYR A 167 5.38 -8.54 16.52
CA TYR A 167 4.27 -8.12 15.69
C TYR A 167 4.30 -6.61 15.49
N LYS A 168 4.10 -6.15 14.26
CA LYS A 168 3.87 -4.75 13.95
C LYS A 168 2.38 -4.48 14.02
N ILE A 169 2.00 -3.48 14.81
CA ILE A 169 0.62 -3.01 14.92
C ILE A 169 0.55 -1.58 14.40
N GLN A 170 -0.36 -1.32 13.47
CA GLN A 170 -0.56 -0.02 12.84
C GLN A 170 -1.96 0.51 13.12
N VAL A 171 -2.01 1.75 13.60
CA VAL A 171 -3.22 2.49 13.96
C VAL A 171 -3.46 3.55 12.89
N ALA A 172 -4.70 3.61 12.39
CA ALA A 172 -5.12 4.64 11.45
C ALA A 172 -5.16 6.02 12.14
N LEU A 173 -5.00 7.08 11.36
CA LEU A 173 -5.30 8.44 11.81
C LEU A 173 -6.70 8.84 11.38
N GLU A 174 -7.36 9.64 12.20
CA GLU A 174 -8.57 10.35 11.82
C GLU A 174 -8.23 11.60 10.99
N ALA A 175 -9.25 12.26 10.44
CA ALA A 175 -9.09 13.41 9.56
C ALA A 175 -8.43 14.62 10.27
N ASP A 176 -8.55 14.70 11.59
CA ASP A 176 -7.91 15.70 12.44
C ASP A 176 -6.44 15.38 12.78
N GLY A 177 -5.93 14.23 12.33
CA GLY A 177 -4.59 13.74 12.62
C GLY A 177 -4.44 13.08 14.00
N ALA A 178 -5.52 12.86 14.74
CA ALA A 178 -5.53 12.05 15.96
C ALA A 178 -5.50 10.56 15.62
N LEU A 179 -5.10 9.72 16.58
CA LEU A 179 -5.17 8.27 16.40
C LEU A 179 -6.60 7.81 16.50
N SER A 180 -7.02 7.04 15.50
CA SER A 180 -8.36 6.48 15.46
C SER A 180 -8.63 5.58 16.66
N THR A 181 -9.80 5.79 17.26
CA THR A 181 -10.33 4.93 18.34
C THR A 181 -11.44 4.00 17.87
N ILE A 182 -11.93 4.19 16.64
CA ILE A 182 -13.08 3.45 16.08
C ILE A 182 -12.68 2.44 14.99
N HIS A 183 -11.56 2.65 14.32
CA HIS A 183 -11.11 1.78 13.23
C HIS A 183 -10.26 0.62 13.75
N PRO A 184 -10.37 -0.59 13.16
CA PRO A 184 -9.53 -1.71 13.52
C PRO A 184 -8.05 -1.43 13.22
N MET A 185 -7.17 -2.00 14.04
CA MET A 185 -5.72 -1.89 13.89
C MET A 185 -5.19 -3.07 13.09
N LEU A 186 -4.27 -2.83 12.17
CA LEU A 186 -3.64 -3.90 11.41
C LEU A 186 -2.52 -4.54 12.22
N VAL A 187 -2.56 -5.86 12.41
CA VAL A 187 -1.57 -6.65 13.14
C VAL A 187 -0.92 -7.66 12.20
N TYR A 188 0.42 -7.73 12.19
CA TYR A 188 1.14 -8.79 11.47
C TYR A 188 2.55 -9.03 12.00
N ASN A 189 3.08 -10.24 11.83
CA ASN A 189 4.49 -10.55 12.09
C ASN A 189 5.40 -10.25 10.88
N LYS A 190 6.74 -10.31 11.05
CA LYS A 190 7.71 -10.00 9.98
C LYS A 190 7.45 -10.80 8.71
N ALA A 191 7.31 -12.12 8.85
CA ALA A 191 7.09 -13.04 7.72
C ALA A 191 5.67 -12.94 7.11
N ARG A 192 4.76 -12.14 7.71
CA ARG A 192 3.35 -12.01 7.30
C ARG A 192 2.58 -13.34 7.29
N THR A 193 3.12 -14.35 7.95
CA THR A 193 2.50 -15.65 8.14
C THR A 193 1.34 -15.57 9.11
N ARG A 194 1.34 -14.59 10.01
CA ARG A 194 0.24 -14.31 10.95
C ARG A 194 -0.19 -12.86 10.80
N LYS A 195 -1.46 -12.67 10.48
CA LYS A 195 -2.06 -11.35 10.25
C LYS A 195 -3.51 -11.32 10.69
N THR A 196 -3.95 -10.18 11.19
CA THR A 196 -5.33 -9.97 11.61
C THR A 196 -5.65 -8.49 11.70
N PHE A 197 -6.94 -8.16 11.81
CA PHE A 197 -7.40 -6.85 12.25
C PHE A 197 -7.82 -6.94 13.71
N LEU A 198 -7.20 -6.12 14.55
CA LEU A 198 -7.58 -5.97 15.95
C LEU A 198 -8.70 -4.94 16.04
N HIS A 199 -9.92 -5.42 16.32
CA HIS A 199 -11.14 -4.60 16.36
C HIS A 199 -11.39 -3.95 17.72
N PRO A 200 -12.14 -2.83 17.79
CA PRO A 200 -12.45 -2.12 19.05
C PRO A 200 -13.13 -2.96 20.14
N ASP A 201 -13.82 -4.03 19.75
CA ASP A 201 -14.48 -4.99 20.65
C ASP A 201 -13.50 -5.98 21.29
N SER A 202 -12.26 -6.05 20.81
CA SER A 202 -11.23 -6.93 21.37
C SER A 202 -10.70 -6.37 22.70
N PRO A 203 -10.48 -7.23 23.72
CA PRO A 203 -9.90 -6.80 24.99
C PRO A 203 -8.52 -6.16 24.83
N ALA A 204 -7.74 -6.57 23.82
CA ALA A 204 -6.41 -6.02 23.56
C ALA A 204 -6.44 -4.63 22.89
N TYR A 205 -7.58 -4.18 22.34
CA TYR A 205 -7.62 -2.98 21.50
C TYR A 205 -7.20 -1.70 22.22
N LEU A 206 -7.90 -1.34 23.30
CA LEU A 206 -7.61 -0.10 24.02
C LEU A 206 -6.20 -0.07 24.64
N PRO A 207 -5.72 -1.14 25.30
CA PRO A 207 -4.35 -1.18 25.81
C PRO A 207 -3.29 -1.00 24.71
N VAL A 208 -3.45 -1.69 23.58
CA VAL A 208 -2.54 -1.56 22.43
C VAL A 208 -2.58 -0.15 21.85
N GLN A 209 -3.77 0.41 21.64
CA GLN A 209 -3.92 1.77 21.11
C GLN A 209 -3.22 2.80 22.00
N ARG A 210 -3.37 2.70 23.33
CA ARG A 210 -2.72 3.59 24.30
C ARG A 210 -1.20 3.52 24.23
N LEU A 211 -0.65 2.31 24.10
CA LEU A 211 0.79 2.12 23.94
C LEU A 211 1.31 2.70 22.61
N VAL A 212 0.57 2.52 21.51
CA VAL A 212 0.93 3.14 20.23
C VAL A 212 0.83 4.68 20.31
N ALA A 213 -0.16 5.22 21.01
CA ALA A 213 -0.28 6.65 21.21
C ALA A 213 0.88 7.24 22.02
N ALA A 214 1.32 6.52 23.06
CA ALA A 214 2.39 6.98 23.94
C ALA A 214 3.80 6.78 23.35
N GLN A 215 4.04 5.67 22.65
CA GLN A 215 5.39 5.22 22.28
C GLN A 215 5.54 4.87 20.78
N GLY A 216 4.48 5.02 19.99
CA GLY A 216 4.48 4.68 18.57
C GLY A 216 5.28 5.66 17.72
N GLN A 217 5.76 5.15 16.60
CA GLN A 217 6.44 5.92 15.57
C GLN A 217 5.46 6.26 14.45
N LYS A 218 5.52 7.49 13.93
CA LYS A 218 4.71 7.87 12.76
C LYS A 218 5.13 7.05 11.53
N GLY A 219 4.14 6.50 10.84
CA GLY A 219 4.34 5.77 9.59
C GLY A 219 4.66 6.72 8.43
N SER A 220 5.44 6.23 7.45
CA SER A 220 5.77 6.99 6.23
C SER A 220 4.56 7.30 5.35
N VAL A 221 3.48 6.52 5.47
CA VAL A 221 2.23 6.65 4.70
C VAL A 221 1.07 7.14 5.60
N GLY A 222 1.41 7.76 6.75
CA GLY A 222 0.43 8.08 7.79
C GLY A 222 0.18 6.92 8.76
N GLY A 223 -0.59 7.20 9.82
CA GLY A 223 -0.74 6.28 10.95
C GLY A 223 0.38 6.40 11.98
N SER A 224 0.17 5.78 13.14
CA SER A 224 1.26 5.43 14.06
C SER A 224 1.41 3.91 14.10
N LYS A 225 2.66 3.46 14.25
CA LYS A 225 3.00 2.05 14.37
C LYS A 225 3.86 1.81 15.61
N ALA A 226 3.70 0.65 16.21
CA ALA A 226 4.65 0.14 17.19
C ALA A 226 4.84 -1.37 17.00
N TYR A 227 5.83 -1.92 17.69
CA TYR A 227 6.14 -3.34 17.67
C TYR A 227 5.79 -3.93 19.03
N PHE A 228 5.16 -5.10 19.03
CA PHE A 228 4.65 -5.76 20.23
C PHE A 228 5.19 -7.18 20.29
N TRP A 229 5.40 -7.67 21.50
CA TRP A 229 5.63 -9.08 21.73
C TRP A 229 4.30 -9.84 21.55
N GLY A 230 4.35 -10.95 20.85
CA GLY A 230 3.23 -11.81 20.62
C GLY A 230 3.58 -13.29 20.79
N ARG A 231 2.61 -14.05 21.28
CA ARG A 231 2.69 -15.50 21.43
C ARG A 231 1.46 -16.12 20.77
N TYR A 232 1.68 -16.99 19.80
CA TYR A 232 0.59 -17.70 19.13
C TYR A 232 0.42 -19.08 19.77
N PHE A 233 -0.77 -19.35 20.28
CA PHE A 233 -1.14 -20.64 20.84
C PHE A 233 -2.02 -21.41 19.87
N LYS A 234 -1.48 -22.51 19.35
CA LYS A 234 -2.15 -23.33 18.33
C LYS A 234 -3.42 -24.01 18.84
N ILE A 235 -3.44 -24.40 20.12
CA ILE A 235 -4.57 -25.12 20.73
C ILE A 235 -5.83 -24.24 20.75
N GLU A 236 -5.65 -22.95 21.02
CA GLU A 236 -6.75 -21.98 21.10
C GLU A 236 -6.97 -21.22 19.79
N ASP A 237 -6.06 -21.35 18.82
CA ASP A 237 -6.00 -20.54 17.58
C ASP A 237 -6.00 -19.03 17.88
N MET A 238 -5.30 -18.63 18.95
CA MET A 238 -5.26 -17.26 19.47
C MET A 238 -3.85 -16.69 19.47
N LEU A 239 -3.74 -15.43 19.08
CA LEU A 239 -2.55 -14.61 19.26
C LEU A 239 -2.68 -13.80 20.55
N TYR A 240 -1.75 -13.96 21.47
CA TYR A 240 -1.68 -13.17 22.68
C TYR A 240 -0.67 -12.05 22.51
N ILE A 241 -1.10 -10.81 22.72
CA ILE A 241 -0.26 -9.63 22.63
C ILE A 241 0.09 -9.13 24.03
N ASN A 242 1.36 -8.83 24.28
CA ASN A 242 1.78 -8.18 25.51
C ASN A 242 1.36 -6.71 25.49
N THR A 243 0.56 -6.28 26.46
CA THR A 243 0.02 -4.91 26.51
C THR A 243 0.64 -4.04 27.59
N GLU A 244 1.75 -4.47 28.18
CA GLU A 244 2.54 -3.66 29.12
C GLU A 244 3.85 -3.18 28.50
N LYS A 245 4.50 -4.06 27.73
CA LYS A 245 5.83 -3.84 27.17
C LYS A 245 5.82 -4.01 25.66
N ILE A 246 6.11 -2.91 24.95
CA ILE A 246 6.36 -2.96 23.51
C ILE A 246 7.70 -3.66 23.20
N ALA A 247 7.78 -4.28 22.03
CA ALA A 247 9.02 -4.84 21.52
C ALA A 247 9.95 -3.74 20.95
N PRO A 248 11.26 -3.99 20.85
CA PRO A 248 12.19 -3.06 20.22
C PRO A 248 11.78 -2.72 18.79
N ALA A 249 12.00 -1.46 18.41
CA ALA A 249 11.69 -1.00 17.06
C ALA A 249 12.43 -1.82 15.99
N GLN A 250 11.71 -2.17 14.92
CA GLN A 250 12.24 -2.96 13.81
C GLN A 250 12.27 -2.14 12.53
N GLN A 251 13.15 -2.50 11.60
CA GLN A 251 13.32 -1.80 10.31
C GLN A 251 12.44 -2.34 9.16
N TRP A 252 11.23 -2.85 9.44
CA TRP A 252 10.31 -3.41 8.42
C TRP A 252 9.31 -2.42 7.82
#